data_AF-A0A7V5S235-F1
#
_entry.id   AF-A0A7V5S235-F1
#
_cell.length_a   1.000
_cell.length_b   1.000
_cell.length_c   1.000
_cell.angle_alpha   90.00
_cell.angle_beta   90.00
_cell.angle_gamma   90.00
#
_symmetry.space_group_name_H-M   'P 1'
#
loop_
_entity.id
_entity.type
_entity.pdbx_description
1 polymer ?
#
loop_
_entity_poly.entity_id
_entity_poly.type
_entity_poly.pdbx_seq_one_letter_code
_entity_poly.pdbx_strand_id
1 'polypeptide(L)'
;MKNGSKTRRILLDTNILRAYMNHEDSLHLSVVNRIVALRAAGYELLIAPQCLYELWVVLTRPVEANGLGKSPEEADEVCSELREDFTLLPDPNDLVDEWQSLCRAYSIRGRRAHDARLVAWMVKHQVNAILTLNPEDFRAFAGLVQVEEVR
;
A
#
# COMPACT_ATOMS: atom_id res chain seq x y z
N MET A 1 31.55 7.24 15.77
CA MET A 1 30.73 6.11 15.28
C MET A 1 29.36 6.66 14.92
N LYS A 2 29.00 6.66 13.63
CA LYS A 2 27.65 7.05 13.20
C LYS A 2 26.73 5.87 13.57
N ASN A 3 25.85 6.06 14.54
CA ASN A 3 24.71 5.16 14.71
C ASN A 3 23.96 5.15 13.38
N GLY A 4 24.03 4.03 12.64
CA GLY A 4 23.22 3.84 11.45
C GLY A 4 21.76 3.85 11.89
N SER A 5 21.10 5.00 11.77
CA SER A 5 19.67 5.10 12.01
C SER A 5 18.99 4.15 11.04
N LYS A 6 18.38 3.08 11.55
CA LYS A 6 17.61 2.15 10.73
C LYS A 6 16.44 2.96 10.16
N THR A 7 16.47 3.23 8.85
CA THR A 7 15.37 3.94 8.17
C THR A 7 14.07 3.20 8.46
N ARG A 8 13.09 3.92 9.00
CA ARG A 8 11.76 3.37 9.24
C ARG A 8 11.03 3.32 7.91
N ARG A 9 10.43 2.19 7.56
CA ARG A 9 9.77 1.99 6.28
C ARG A 9 8.32 1.64 6.51
N ILE A 10 7.44 2.19 5.69
CA ILE A 10 6.01 1.93 5.75
C ILE A 10 5.44 1.80 4.34
N LEU A 11 4.65 0.76 4.13
CA LEU A 11 3.90 0.55 2.89
C LEU A 11 2.64 1.41 2.90
N LEU A 12 2.34 2.06 1.79
CA LEU A 12 1.05 2.71 1.54
C LEU A 12 0.13 1.73 0.80
N ASP A 13 -1.01 1.42 1.41
CA ASP A 13 -2.06 0.59 0.80
C ASP A 13 -2.75 1.32 -0.38
N THR A 14 -3.39 0.57 -1.28
CA THR A 14 -4.11 1.09 -2.45
C THR A 14 -5.15 2.14 -2.06
N ASN A 15 -5.90 1.91 -0.98
CA ASN A 15 -6.92 2.85 -0.51
C ASN A 15 -6.34 4.20 -0.03
N ILE A 16 -5.09 4.20 0.45
CA ILE A 16 -4.36 5.42 0.80
C ILE A 16 -3.95 6.16 -0.47
N LEU A 17 -3.38 5.47 -1.45
CA LEU A 17 -3.00 6.09 -2.73
C LEU A 17 -4.23 6.70 -3.44
N ARG A 18 -5.36 6.00 -3.40
CA ARG A 18 -6.63 6.50 -3.96
C ARG A 18 -7.09 7.79 -3.27
N ALA A 19 -7.12 7.81 -1.94
CA ALA A 19 -7.55 8.98 -1.19
C ALA A 19 -6.54 10.15 -1.30
N TYR A 20 -5.24 9.84 -1.41
CA TYR A 20 -4.19 10.83 -1.63
C TYR A 20 -4.37 11.57 -2.96
N MET A 21 -4.68 10.86 -4.05
CA MET A 21 -4.83 11.48 -5.37
C MET A 21 -6.22 12.09 -5.62
N ASN A 22 -7.25 11.67 -4.89
CA ASN A 22 -8.61 12.17 -5.08
C ASN A 22 -8.93 13.31 -4.11
N HIS A 23 -8.85 14.56 -4.58
CA HIS A 23 -9.11 15.75 -3.77
C HIS A 23 -10.57 15.87 -3.29
N GLU A 24 -11.50 15.15 -3.94
CA GLU A 24 -12.91 15.11 -3.55
C GLU A 24 -13.20 14.01 -2.51
N ASP A 25 -12.23 13.13 -2.21
CA ASP A 25 -12.38 12.12 -1.17
C ASP A 25 -12.41 12.79 0.20
N SER A 26 -13.44 12.50 0.99
CA SER A 26 -13.60 13.02 2.36
C SER A 26 -12.40 12.73 3.27
N LEU A 27 -11.60 11.69 2.96
CA LEU A 27 -10.41 11.31 3.73
C LEU A 27 -9.11 11.88 3.15
N HIS A 28 -9.17 12.62 2.03
CA HIS A 28 -7.99 13.18 1.36
C HIS A 28 -7.09 13.97 2.31
N LEU A 29 -7.67 14.95 3.02
CA LEU A 29 -6.89 15.79 3.94
C LEU A 29 -6.29 14.98 5.10
N SER A 30 -7.04 14.02 5.65
CA SER A 30 -6.54 13.17 6.74
C SER A 30 -5.38 12.29 6.27
N VAL A 31 -5.48 11.72 5.07
CA VAL A 31 -4.41 10.93 4.44
C VAL A 31 -3.17 11.78 4.17
N VAL A 32 -3.34 12.96 3.56
CA VAL A 32 -2.23 13.88 3.29
C VAL A 32 -1.53 14.28 4.58
N ASN A 33 -2.29 14.68 5.60
CA ASN A 33 -1.74 15.04 6.91
C ASN A 33 -0.97 13.88 7.56
N ARG A 34 -1.49 12.65 7.44
CA ARG A 34 -0.81 11.47 7.97
C ARG A 34 0.49 11.16 7.23
N ILE A 35 0.49 11.27 5.91
CA ILE A 35 1.68 11.12 5.05
C ILE A 35 2.75 12.15 5.43
N VAL A 36 2.36 13.42 5.60
CA VAL A 36 3.26 14.49 6.02
C VAL A 36 3.86 14.19 7.41
N ALA A 37 3.03 13.77 8.37
CA ALA A 37 3.48 13.41 9.71
C ALA A 37 4.46 12.23 9.71
N LEU A 38 4.21 11.20 8.88
CA LEU A 38 5.12 10.05 8.74
C LEU A 38 6.46 10.45 8.14
N ARG A 39 6.48 11.28 7.08
CA ARG A 39 7.72 11.83 6.52
C ARG A 39 8.50 12.63 7.56
N ALA A 40 7.83 13.50 8.32
CA ALA A 40 8.45 14.28 9.38
C ALA A 40 9.02 13.40 10.51
N ALA A 41 8.40 12.24 10.77
CA ALA A 41 8.89 11.23 11.71
C ALA A 41 10.03 10.35 11.15
N GLY A 42 10.51 10.62 9.93
CA GLY A 42 11.63 9.93 9.30
C GLY A 42 11.28 8.60 8.64
N TYR A 43 10.00 8.39 8.29
CA TYR A 43 9.60 7.23 7.50
C TYR A 43 9.91 7.41 6.02
N GLU A 44 10.48 6.37 5.42
CA GLU A 44 10.47 6.14 3.98
C GLU A 44 9.12 5.51 3.60
N LEU A 45 8.39 6.19 2.72
CA LEU A 45 7.06 5.79 2.28
C LEU A 45 7.17 4.96 1.00
N LEU A 46 6.64 3.75 1.04
CA LEU A 46 6.83 2.74 0.00
C LEU A 46 5.54 2.41 -0.72
N ILE A 47 5.66 2.03 -1.99
CA ILE A 47 4.60 1.44 -2.80
C ILE A 47 5.03 0.04 -3.24
N ALA A 48 4.09 -0.91 -3.21
CA ALA A 48 4.23 -2.22 -3.83
C ALA A 48 3.61 -2.22 -5.24
N PRO A 49 4.10 -3.02 -6.21
CA PRO A 49 3.54 -3.07 -7.56
C PRO A 49 2.05 -3.39 -7.59
N GLN A 50 1.59 -4.26 -6.67
CA GLN A 50 0.17 -4.58 -6.51
C GLN A 50 -0.69 -3.37 -6.19
N CYS A 51 -0.21 -2.42 -5.39
CA CYS A 51 -0.99 -1.22 -5.07
C CYS A 51 -1.26 -0.38 -6.33
N LEU A 52 -0.30 -0.34 -7.26
CA LEU A 52 -0.47 0.35 -8.54
C LEU A 52 -1.45 -0.39 -9.46
N TYR A 53 -1.37 -1.73 -9.51
CA TYR A 53 -2.30 -2.52 -10.32
C TYR A 53 -3.75 -2.38 -9.83
N GLU A 54 -3.95 -2.44 -8.51
CA GLU A 54 -5.27 -2.26 -7.91
C GLU A 54 -5.78 -0.82 -8.10
N LEU A 55 -4.90 0.17 -7.96
CA LEU A 55 -5.25 1.57 -8.21
C LEU A 55 -5.66 1.77 -9.69
N TRP A 56 -4.89 1.22 -10.64
CA TRP A 56 -5.20 1.30 -12.07
C TRP A 56 -6.59 0.77 -12.38
N VAL A 57 -6.96 -0.38 -11.82
CA VAL A 57 -8.30 -0.95 -11.96
C VAL A 57 -9.37 0.02 -11.43
N VAL A 58 -9.14 0.67 -10.30
CA VAL A 58 -10.09 1.65 -9.74
C VAL A 58 -10.19 2.90 -10.60
N LEU A 59 -9.06 3.42 -11.08
CA LEU A 59 -9.00 4.63 -11.90
C LEU A 59 -9.76 4.44 -13.22
N THR A 60 -9.52 3.32 -13.90
CA THR A 60 -10.02 3.08 -15.26
C THR A 60 -11.38 2.39 -15.32
N ARG A 61 -11.86 1.83 -14.21
CA ARG A 61 -13.20 1.25 -14.16
C ARG A 61 -14.26 2.35 -14.37
N PRO A 62 -15.34 2.09 -15.13
CA PRO A 62 -16.41 3.06 -15.33
C PRO A 62 -17.05 3.50 -14.01
N VAL A 63 -17.57 4.74 -13.98
CA VAL A 63 -18.22 5.32 -12.79
C VAL A 63 -19.44 4.50 -12.38
N GLU A 64 -20.19 3.96 -13.35
CA GLU A 64 -21.35 3.11 -13.15
C GLU A 64 -21.01 1.79 -12.41
N ALA A 65 -19.74 1.40 -12.43
CA ALA A 65 -19.21 0.22 -11.75
C ALA A 65 -18.37 0.58 -10.50
N ASN A 66 -18.57 1.77 -9.92
CA ASN A 66 -17.81 2.30 -8.78
C ASN A 66 -16.31 2.53 -9.07
N GLY A 67 -15.93 2.85 -10.31
CA GLY A 67 -14.59 3.36 -10.62
C GLY A 67 -14.57 4.89 -10.77
N LEU A 68 -13.47 5.42 -11.33
CA LEU A 68 -13.30 6.85 -11.56
C LEU A 68 -13.41 7.26 -13.04
N GLY A 69 -13.61 6.29 -13.94
CA GLY A 69 -13.85 6.55 -15.37
C GLY A 69 -12.69 7.20 -16.12
N LYS A 70 -11.48 7.15 -15.58
CA LYS A 70 -10.28 7.73 -16.21
C LYS A 70 -9.86 6.93 -17.45
N SER A 71 -9.28 7.62 -18.41
CA SER A 71 -8.60 6.96 -19.52
C SER A 71 -7.32 6.25 -19.06
N PRO A 72 -6.79 5.30 -19.84
CA PRO A 72 -5.47 4.71 -19.58
C PRO A 72 -4.36 5.74 -19.45
N GLU A 73 -4.39 6.81 -20.25
CA GLU A 73 -3.40 7.90 -20.21
C GLU A 73 -3.47 8.67 -18.90
N GLU A 74 -4.68 9.07 -18.47
CA GLU A 74 -4.88 9.74 -17.17
C GLU A 74 -4.47 8.82 -15.99
N ALA A 75 -4.65 7.51 -16.11
CA ALA A 75 -4.23 6.55 -15.09
C ALA A 75 -2.70 6.37 -15.03
N ASP A 76 -2.03 6.44 -16.18
CA ASP A 76 -0.57 6.40 -16.29
C ASP A 76 0.09 7.65 -15.71
N GLU A 77 -0.49 8.83 -15.96
CA GLU A 77 -0.07 10.09 -15.35
C GLU A 77 -0.13 10.01 -13.81
N VAL A 78 -1.27 9.56 -13.25
CA VAL A 78 -1.42 9.35 -11.80
C VAL A 78 -0.40 8.35 -11.25
N CYS A 79 -0.16 7.23 -11.95
CA CYS A 79 0.82 6.24 -11.51
C CYS A 79 2.25 6.79 -11.56
N SER A 80 2.56 7.66 -12.52
CA SER A 80 3.84 8.33 -12.65
C SER A 80 4.07 9.32 -11.50
N GLU A 81 3.10 10.18 -11.21
CA GLU A 81 3.14 11.13 -10.08
C GLU A 81 3.37 10.40 -8.74
N LEU A 82 2.63 9.31 -8.49
CA LEU A 82 2.81 8.52 -7.27
C LEU A 82 4.22 7.91 -7.14
N ARG A 83 4.87 7.59 -8.25
CA ARG A 83 6.24 7.06 -8.27
C ARG A 83 7.31 8.14 -8.12
N GLU A 84 6.96 9.40 -8.37
CA GLU A 84 7.81 10.55 -8.03
C GLU A 84 7.70 10.88 -6.54
N ASP A 85 6.50 10.79 -5.98
CA ASP A 85 6.24 11.07 -4.57
C ASP A 85 6.76 9.97 -3.63
N PHE A 86 6.64 8.70 -4.03
CA PHE A 86 6.88 7.55 -3.15
C PHE A 86 7.83 6.52 -3.77
N THR A 87 8.53 5.76 -2.93
CA THR A 87 9.49 4.76 -3.39
C THR A 87 8.80 3.46 -3.78
N LEU A 88 8.80 3.13 -5.07
CA LEU A 88 8.37 1.82 -5.56
C LEU A 88 9.51 0.81 -5.43
N LEU A 89 9.29 -0.30 -4.73
CA LEU A 89 10.20 -1.45 -4.76
C LEU A 89 9.61 -2.59 -5.61
N PRO A 90 10.42 -3.31 -6.39
CA PRO A 90 9.92 -4.39 -7.24
C PRO A 90 9.44 -5.58 -6.41
N ASP A 91 8.71 -6.50 -7.05
CA ASP A 91 8.42 -7.79 -6.44
C ASP A 91 9.74 -8.59 -6.25
N PRO A 92 9.97 -9.18 -5.07
CA PRO A 92 11.11 -10.07 -4.86
C PRO A 92 10.91 -11.41 -5.57
N ASN A 93 12.02 -12.05 -5.97
CA ASN A 93 11.99 -13.28 -6.76
C ASN A 93 11.21 -14.44 -6.11
N ASP A 94 11.19 -14.50 -4.78
CA ASP A 94 10.54 -15.55 -3.98
C ASP A 94 9.22 -15.08 -3.33
N LEU A 95 8.62 -14.00 -3.85
CA LEU A 95 7.34 -13.47 -3.36
C LEU A 95 6.24 -14.53 -3.36
N VAL A 96 6.16 -15.33 -4.42
CA VAL A 96 5.10 -16.33 -4.60
C VAL A 96 5.20 -17.42 -3.53
N ASP A 97 6.41 -17.87 -3.21
CA ASP A 97 6.64 -18.92 -2.20
C ASP A 97 6.27 -18.41 -0.79
N GLU A 98 6.68 -17.18 -0.46
CA GLU A 98 6.32 -16.53 0.81
C GLU A 98 4.80 -16.34 0.91
N TRP A 99 4.17 -15.83 -0.14
CA TRP A 99 2.72 -15.63 -0.21
C TRP A 99 1.94 -16.94 -0.04
N GLN A 100 2.36 -18.02 -0.71
CA GLN A 100 1.74 -19.33 -0.56
C GLN A 100 1.91 -19.88 0.86
N SER A 101 3.11 -19.69 1.44
CA SER A 101 3.39 -20.08 2.82
C SER A 101 2.45 -19.37 3.80
N LEU A 102 2.29 -18.04 3.68
CA LEU A 102 1.36 -17.26 4.49
C LEU A 102 -0.09 -17.68 4.25
N CYS A 103 -0.51 -17.88 3.00
CA CYS A 103 -1.87 -18.32 2.70
C CYS A 103 -2.22 -19.62 3.40
N ARG A 104 -1.30 -20.60 3.38
CA ARG A 104 -1.47 -21.88 4.08
C ARG A 104 -1.44 -21.72 5.60
N ALA A 105 -0.44 -21.00 6.13
CA ALA A 105 -0.25 -20.84 7.57
C ALA A 105 -1.43 -20.14 8.25
N TYR A 106 -2.02 -19.14 7.59
CA TYR A 106 -3.15 -18.36 8.11
C TYR A 106 -4.50 -18.82 7.57
N SER A 107 -4.56 -19.96 6.87
CA SER A 107 -5.79 -20.52 6.27
C SER A 107 -6.58 -19.48 5.44
N ILE A 108 -5.85 -18.66 4.68
CA ILE A 108 -6.41 -17.57 3.88
C ILE A 108 -7.25 -18.14 2.73
N ARG A 109 -8.39 -17.49 2.46
CA ARG A 109 -9.33 -17.89 1.41
C ARG A 109 -9.88 -16.67 0.67
N GLY A 110 -10.13 -16.83 -0.63
CA GLY A 110 -10.78 -15.82 -1.46
C GLY A 110 -10.01 -14.50 -1.50
N ARG A 111 -10.74 -13.37 -1.43
CA ARG A 111 -10.17 -12.02 -1.60
C ARG A 111 -9.03 -11.67 -0.63
N ARG A 112 -9.00 -12.28 0.56
CA ARG A 112 -7.94 -12.05 1.55
C ARG A 112 -6.55 -12.50 1.09
N ALA A 113 -6.47 -13.26 -0.01
CA ALA A 113 -5.20 -13.62 -0.63
C ALA A 113 -4.45 -12.40 -1.21
N HIS A 114 -5.16 -11.32 -1.54
CA HIS A 114 -4.54 -10.05 -1.96
C HIS A 114 -3.79 -9.38 -0.80
N ASP A 115 -4.40 -9.31 0.38
CA ASP A 115 -3.77 -8.75 1.59
C ASP A 115 -2.55 -9.59 1.99
N ALA A 116 -2.68 -10.92 1.93
CA ALA A 116 -1.56 -11.84 2.19
C ALA A 116 -0.38 -11.61 1.23
N ARG A 117 -0.64 -11.20 -0.02
CA ARG A 117 0.41 -10.90 -1.00
C ARG A 117 1.16 -9.62 -0.63
N LEU A 118 0.46 -8.58 -0.17
CA LEU A 118 1.10 -7.38 0.38
C LEU A 118 1.93 -7.70 1.62
N VAL A 119 1.42 -8.52 2.54
CA VAL A 119 2.19 -8.96 3.73
C VAL A 119 3.41 -9.77 3.34
N ALA A 120 3.33 -10.68 2.36
CA ALA A 120 4.49 -11.39 1.84
C ALA A 120 5.54 -10.42 1.30
N TRP A 121 5.13 -9.44 0.47
CA TRP A 121 6.01 -8.42 -0.06
C TRP A 121 6.70 -7.62 1.05
N MET A 122 5.94 -7.25 2.09
CA MET A 122 6.44 -6.56 3.27
C MET A 122 7.49 -7.38 4.03
N VAL A 123 7.22 -8.67 4.29
CA VAL A 123 8.16 -9.60 4.93
C VAL A 123 9.46 -9.68 4.14
N LYS A 124 9.38 -9.83 2.82
CA LYS A 124 10.56 -9.97 1.95
C LYS A 124 11.41 -8.70 1.88
N HIS A 125 10.80 -7.52 1.93
CA HIS A 125 11.50 -6.23 1.95
C HIS A 125 11.84 -5.72 3.35
N GLN A 126 11.54 -6.50 4.39
CA GLN A 126 11.72 -6.11 5.80
C GLN A 126 10.97 -4.83 6.17
N VAL A 127 9.82 -4.61 5.54
CA VAL A 127 8.89 -3.52 5.82
C VAL A 127 7.90 -4.04 6.85
N ASN A 128 7.83 -3.41 8.02
CA ASN A 128 7.04 -3.92 9.14
C ASN A 128 5.86 -3.02 9.49
N ALA A 129 5.59 -1.96 8.72
CA ALA A 129 4.45 -1.07 8.93
C ALA A 129 3.66 -0.89 7.63
N ILE A 130 2.35 -0.79 7.73
CA ILE A 130 1.45 -0.43 6.64
C ILE A 130 0.48 0.66 7.06
N LEU A 131 0.31 1.69 6.24
CA LEU A 131 -0.75 2.67 6.38
C LEU A 131 -1.94 2.22 5.53
N THR A 132 -3.12 2.10 6.15
CA THR A 132 -4.34 1.65 5.46
C THR A 132 -5.59 2.27 6.07
N LEU A 133 -6.65 2.40 5.27
CA LEU A 133 -8.00 2.74 5.71
C LEU A 133 -8.80 1.52 6.18
N ASN A 134 -8.29 0.30 5.97
CA ASN A 134 -8.95 -0.96 6.32
C ASN A 134 -8.09 -1.79 7.29
N PRO A 135 -7.86 -1.34 8.53
CA PRO A 135 -6.95 -2.02 9.47
C PRO A 135 -7.36 -3.48 9.78
N GLU A 136 -8.65 -3.77 9.65
CA GLU A 136 -9.23 -5.09 9.89
C GLU A 136 -8.72 -6.19 8.94
N ASP A 137 -8.40 -5.83 7.70
CA ASP A 137 -7.92 -6.78 6.68
C ASP A 137 -6.57 -7.40 7.10
N PHE A 138 -5.77 -6.63 7.85
CA PHE A 138 -4.43 -6.99 8.32
C PHE A 138 -4.40 -7.60 9.72
N ARG A 139 -5.54 -7.68 10.43
CA ARG A 139 -5.60 -8.18 11.82
C ARG A 139 -5.00 -9.58 11.99
N ALA A 140 -5.19 -10.46 11.01
CA ALA A 140 -4.63 -11.82 11.05
C ALA A 140 -3.09 -11.85 10.99
N PHE A 141 -2.46 -10.76 10.57
CA PHE A 141 -1.01 -10.62 10.38
C PHE A 141 -0.35 -9.72 11.42
N ALA A 142 -1.01 -9.43 12.56
CA ALA A 142 -0.51 -8.52 13.60
C ALA A 142 0.87 -8.90 14.20
N GLY A 143 1.31 -10.16 14.03
CA GLY A 143 2.65 -10.61 14.41
C GLY A 143 3.75 -10.36 13.36
N LEU A 144 3.37 -9.97 12.14
CA LEU A 144 4.27 -9.73 11.01
C LEU A 144 4.35 -8.24 10.66
N VAL A 145 3.22 -7.53 10.76
CA VAL A 145 3.10 -6.13 10.34
C VAL A 145 2.37 -5.30 11.40
N GLN A 146 2.84 -4.08 11.60
CA GLN A 146 2.20 -3.02 12.37
C GLN A 146 1.26 -2.25 11.44
N VAL A 147 0.02 -2.08 11.87
CA VAL A 147 -0.96 -1.29 11.15
C VAL A 147 -0.96 0.14 11.69
N GLU A 148 -0.74 1.09 10.80
CA GLU A 148 -0.88 2.52 11.06
C GLU A 148 -2.22 3.00 10.52
N GLU A 149 -2.93 3.79 11.33
CA GLU A 149 -4.22 4.36 10.98
C GLU A 149 -4.08 5.82 10.52
N VAL A 150 -5.04 6.25 9.71
CA VAL A 150 -5.27 7.66 9.40
C VAL A 150 -6.16 8.22 10.51
N ARG A 151 -5.58 9.00 11.44
CA ARG A 151 -6.29 9.66 12.54
C ARG A 151 -6.33 11.16 12.35
#